data_AF-A0A519UUK9-F1
#
_entry.id   AF-A0A519UUK9-F1
#
_cell.length_a   1.000
_cell.length_b   1.000
_cell.length_c   1.000
_cell.angle_alpha   90.00
_cell.angle_beta   90.00
_cell.angle_gamma   90.00
#
_symmetry.space_group_name_H-M   'P 1'
#
loop_
_entity.id
_entity.type
_entity.pdbx_description
1 polymer ?
#
loop_
_entity_poly.entity_id
_entity_poly.type
_entity_poly.pdbx_seq_one_letter_code
_entity_poly.pdbx_strand_id
1 'polypeptide(L)'
;MNSQIQKLYEIAGKSERLIIGLMSGTSMDGLDIALCKCKNSGTETEVELVNFITIPYQDDFRADVKSIFSKRDADLEKVTLLNEKIGNIHAEMILEALQTWGIDKHLVDVIASHGQTIFHAPKSLHGKAGYPNATLQIGDGDHIAVRTGIITLADFRQKHLAAGGEGAPLAVYGDYLVFSKADEDRIMLNIGGIANFTFLPGDLDASKVFSTDVGPGNTLMDQFIQLHKPGKYYDEDANMAKAGVFNQELLNALLDEEFFKIDFPKTTGPELFNLSYLEKAQKASNTLNLSNEDVMATLCHFSAFGITNAIKCTVKSSAMPKILMSGGGMHNPLLVSLLKQALPKANFSTTDELQINPDAKEAVLFALLANETLAGNPINFGDREGVPSVCMGKISLPK
;
A
#
# COMPACT_ATOMS: atom_id res chain seq x y z
N MET A 1 23.55 33.16 2.39
CA MET A 1 22.32 32.34 2.29
C MET A 1 21.84 32.02 3.70
N ASN A 2 20.54 31.93 3.95
CA ASN A 2 20.03 31.44 5.24
C ASN A 2 20.66 30.06 5.53
N SER A 3 21.14 29.82 6.75
CA SER A 3 21.91 28.61 7.10
C SER A 3 21.09 27.32 6.97
N GLN A 4 19.78 27.39 7.21
CA GLN A 4 18.87 26.24 7.07
C GLN A 4 18.65 25.88 5.60
N ILE A 5 18.57 26.90 4.73
CA ILE A 5 18.50 26.73 3.27
C ILE A 5 19.83 26.17 2.74
N GLN A 6 20.97 26.62 3.26
CA GLN A 6 22.28 26.04 2.95
C GLN A 6 22.35 24.56 3.34
N LYS A 7 21.93 24.20 4.56
CA LYS A 7 21.89 22.81 5.01
C LYS A 7 20.99 21.95 4.12
N LEU A 8 19.79 22.43 3.77
CA LEU A 8 18.88 21.74 2.85
C LEU A 8 19.52 21.49 1.49
N TYR A 9 20.17 22.52 0.92
CA TYR A 9 20.88 22.41 -0.36
C TYR A 9 22.02 21.38 -0.31
N GLU A 10 22.80 21.38 0.78
CA GLU A 10 23.88 20.41 0.99
C GLU A 10 23.35 18.97 1.09
N ILE A 11 22.24 18.77 1.82
CA ILE A 11 21.58 17.46 1.93
C ILE A 11 21.07 16.98 0.57
N ALA A 12 20.42 17.84 -0.21
CA ALA A 12 19.94 17.53 -1.55
C ALA A 12 21.08 17.05 -2.47
N GLY A 13 22.27 17.65 -2.35
CA GLY A 13 23.45 17.29 -3.14
C GLY A 13 24.23 16.05 -2.70
N LYS A 14 23.88 15.38 -1.59
CA LYS A 14 24.58 14.16 -1.15
C LYS A 14 24.33 12.98 -2.10
N SER A 15 25.30 12.09 -2.28
CA SER A 15 25.03 10.82 -2.98
C SER A 15 24.23 9.82 -2.14
N GLU A 16 24.26 9.98 -0.82
CA GLU A 16 23.61 9.13 0.17
C GLU A 16 23.00 9.99 1.28
N ARG A 17 21.78 9.68 1.68
CA ARG A 17 21.00 10.42 2.68
C ARG A 17 20.47 9.46 3.73
N LEU A 18 20.59 9.85 5.00
CA LEU A 18 20.01 9.12 6.11
C LEU A 18 18.65 9.74 6.47
N ILE A 19 17.57 9.02 6.16
CA ILE A 19 16.21 9.54 6.19
C ILE A 19 15.37 8.70 7.16
N ILE A 20 14.68 9.35 8.10
CA ILE A 20 13.65 8.71 8.90
C ILE A 20 12.32 8.82 8.17
N GLY A 21 11.70 7.70 7.84
CA GLY A 21 10.31 7.65 7.38
C GLY A 21 9.37 7.34 8.53
N LEU A 22 8.22 8.02 8.58
CA LEU A 22 7.18 7.82 9.58
C LEU A 22 5.86 7.46 8.92
N MET A 23 5.23 6.41 9.43
CA MET A 23 3.85 6.09 9.09
C MET A 23 3.03 5.85 10.35
N SER A 24 1.83 6.43 10.38
CA SER A 24 0.80 6.04 11.32
C SER A 24 -0.47 5.68 10.56
N GLY A 25 -0.77 4.38 10.57
CA GLY A 25 -1.93 3.81 9.90
C GLY A 25 -3.26 4.28 10.50
N THR A 26 -4.34 4.01 9.77
CA THR A 26 -5.70 4.32 10.23
C THR A 26 -6.16 3.46 11.40
N SER A 27 -5.45 2.37 11.72
CA SER A 27 -5.71 1.58 12.93
C SER A 27 -5.32 2.31 14.22
N MET A 28 -4.42 3.32 14.12
CA MET A 28 -3.92 4.12 15.23
C MET A 28 -3.29 3.24 16.34
N ASP A 29 -2.61 2.17 15.96
CA ASP A 29 -1.99 1.25 16.92
C ASP A 29 -0.62 1.75 17.39
N GLY A 30 0.07 2.55 16.57
CA GLY A 30 1.36 3.13 16.89
C GLY A 30 1.93 4.02 15.79
N LEU A 31 3.20 4.39 15.98
CA LEU A 31 4.03 5.07 14.99
C LEU A 31 5.11 4.11 14.50
N ASP A 32 5.07 3.83 13.21
CA ASP A 32 6.13 3.10 12.51
C ASP A 32 7.25 4.07 12.17
N ILE A 33 8.47 3.76 12.61
CA ILE A 33 9.66 4.59 12.43
C ILE A 33 10.71 3.74 11.71
N ALA A 34 11.00 4.10 10.46
CA ALA A 34 12.01 3.44 9.64
C ALA A 34 13.18 4.38 9.38
N LEU A 35 14.37 4.03 9.86
CA LEU A 35 15.61 4.70 9.48
C LEU A 35 16.15 4.06 8.21
N CYS A 36 16.18 4.83 7.14
CA CYS A 36 16.56 4.38 5.81
C CYS A 36 17.81 5.10 5.33
N LYS A 37 18.74 4.36 4.75
CA LYS A 37 19.83 4.91 3.95
C LYS A 37 19.40 4.88 2.49
N CYS A 38 19.22 6.05 1.90
CA CYS A 38 18.81 6.20 0.50
C CYS A 38 19.99 6.70 -0.34
N LYS A 39 20.27 6.04 -1.46
CA LYS A 39 21.27 6.49 -2.44
C LYS A 39 20.60 6.86 -3.76
N ASN A 40 21.21 7.81 -4.47
CA ASN A 40 20.71 8.31 -5.77
C ASN A 40 19.25 8.83 -5.68
N SER A 41 18.52 8.76 -6.79
CA SER A 41 17.12 9.18 -6.94
C SER A 41 16.50 8.52 -8.20
N GLY A 42 15.17 8.57 -8.35
CA GLY A 42 14.47 8.01 -9.50
C GLY A 42 14.59 6.48 -9.58
N THR A 43 14.70 5.93 -10.78
CA THR A 43 14.83 4.47 -11.00
C THR A 43 16.20 3.91 -10.59
N GLU A 44 17.15 4.78 -10.22
CA GLU A 44 18.45 4.39 -9.66
C GLU A 44 18.46 4.42 -8.13
N THR A 45 17.31 4.71 -7.50
CA THR A 45 17.19 4.76 -6.04
C THR A 45 17.48 3.40 -5.42
N GLU A 46 18.46 3.37 -4.51
CA GLU A 46 18.71 2.23 -3.64
C GLU A 46 18.29 2.60 -2.21
N VAL A 47 17.59 1.69 -1.54
CA VAL A 47 17.16 1.89 -0.16
C VAL A 47 17.58 0.72 0.71
N GLU A 48 18.25 1.04 1.82
CA GLU A 48 18.61 0.10 2.88
C GLU A 48 17.84 0.49 4.15
N LEU A 49 17.06 -0.45 4.68
CA LEU A 49 16.44 -0.30 6.00
C LEU A 49 17.48 -0.56 7.09
N VAL A 50 17.94 0.51 7.73
CA VAL A 50 18.99 0.44 8.77
C VAL A 50 18.40 0.00 10.12
N ASN A 51 17.30 0.64 10.53
CA ASN A 51 16.55 0.27 11.73
C ASN A 51 15.05 0.48 11.52
N PHE A 52 14.26 -0.29 12.25
CA PHE A 52 12.81 -0.18 12.28
C PHE A 52 12.27 -0.43 13.68
N ILE A 53 11.27 0.34 14.08
CA ILE A 53 10.49 0.09 15.29
C ILE A 53 9.07 0.62 15.11
N THR A 54 8.10 -0.10 15.66
CA THR A 54 6.74 0.41 15.87
C THR A 54 6.60 0.75 17.35
N ILE A 55 6.38 2.03 17.66
CA ILE A 55 6.14 2.47 19.04
C ILE A 55 4.62 2.60 19.23
N PRO A 56 4.01 1.82 20.14
CA PRO A 56 2.56 1.84 20.33
C PRO A 56 2.09 3.17 20.92
N TYR A 57 0.93 3.63 20.47
CA TYR A 57 0.28 4.77 21.09
C TYR A 57 -0.35 4.39 22.44
N GLN A 58 -0.19 5.29 23.42
CA GLN A 58 -0.90 5.23 24.69
C GLN A 58 -2.42 5.29 24.45
N ASP A 59 -3.18 4.56 25.27
CA ASP A 59 -4.62 4.37 25.08
C ASP A 59 -5.42 5.68 25.11
N ASP A 60 -5.01 6.63 25.96
CA ASP A 60 -5.64 7.94 26.09
C ASP A 60 -5.44 8.79 24.83
N PHE A 61 -4.21 8.83 24.30
CA PHE A 61 -3.90 9.48 23.03
C PHE A 61 -4.64 8.82 21.86
N ARG A 62 -4.68 7.49 21.82
CA ARG A 62 -5.44 6.75 20.81
C ARG A 62 -6.93 7.10 20.87
N ALA A 63 -7.51 7.16 22.07
CA ALA A 63 -8.90 7.54 22.26
C ALA A 63 -9.17 8.98 21.81
N ASP A 64 -8.24 9.90 22.07
CA ASP A 64 -8.31 11.29 21.61
C ASP A 64 -8.35 11.39 20.07
N VAL A 65 -7.43 10.73 19.37
CA VAL A 65 -7.38 10.74 17.90
C VAL A 65 -8.63 10.07 17.32
N LYS A 66 -9.04 8.92 17.87
CA LYS A 66 -10.29 8.23 17.47
C LYS A 66 -11.54 9.09 17.63
N SER A 67 -11.52 10.04 18.56
CA SER A 67 -12.67 10.93 18.77
C SER A 67 -12.93 11.89 17.59
N ILE A 68 -11.93 12.14 16.73
CA ILE A 68 -12.04 13.01 15.54
C ILE A 68 -11.85 12.27 14.21
N PHE A 69 -11.30 11.05 14.23
CA PHE A 69 -10.99 10.27 13.03
C PHE A 69 -12.23 9.86 12.23
N SER A 70 -12.22 10.12 10.92
CA SER A 70 -13.24 9.71 9.96
C SER A 70 -14.67 10.15 10.31
N LYS A 71 -14.83 11.26 11.05
CA LYS A 71 -16.13 11.84 11.38
C LYS A 71 -16.44 13.05 10.51
N ARG A 72 -17.71 13.18 10.10
CA ARG A 72 -18.20 14.36 9.36
C ARG A 72 -18.24 15.60 10.26
N ASP A 73 -18.67 15.40 11.51
CA ASP A 73 -18.70 16.43 12.54
C ASP A 73 -17.61 16.10 13.57
N ALA A 74 -16.68 17.05 13.76
CA ALA A 74 -15.61 16.96 14.73
C ALA A 74 -15.46 18.29 15.46
N ASP A 75 -15.03 18.24 16.72
CA ASP A 75 -14.68 19.42 17.49
C ASP A 75 -13.43 20.06 16.85
N LEU A 76 -13.62 21.24 16.25
CA LEU A 76 -12.56 21.96 15.53
C LEU A 76 -11.43 22.41 16.48
N GLU A 77 -11.75 22.77 17.72
CA GLU A 77 -10.74 23.10 18.73
C GLU A 77 -9.90 21.85 19.00
N LYS A 78 -10.55 20.69 19.19
CA LYS A 78 -9.84 19.43 19.41
C LYS A 78 -8.96 19.03 18.22
N VAL A 79 -9.42 19.19 16.98
CA VAL A 79 -8.61 18.94 15.77
C VAL A 79 -7.37 19.84 15.76
N THR A 80 -7.55 21.12 16.09
CA THR A 80 -6.48 22.12 16.11
C THR A 80 -5.43 21.77 17.17
N LEU A 81 -5.86 21.45 18.40
CA LEU A 81 -4.98 21.04 19.50
C LEU A 81 -4.26 19.73 19.19
N LEU A 82 -4.94 18.77 18.56
CA LEU A 82 -4.33 17.50 18.18
C LEU A 82 -3.25 17.67 17.12
N ASN A 83 -3.36 18.63 16.19
CA ASN A 83 -2.33 18.82 15.16
C ASN A 83 -0.93 19.04 15.75
N GLU A 84 -0.83 19.91 16.76
CA GLU A 84 0.41 20.13 17.51
C GLU A 84 0.74 18.93 18.42
N LYS A 85 -0.24 18.41 19.18
CA LYS A 85 -0.01 17.31 20.13
C LYS A 85 0.57 16.07 19.43
N ILE A 86 0.05 15.70 18.25
CA ILE A 86 0.57 14.61 17.44
C ILE A 86 2.02 14.90 17.01
N GLY A 87 2.31 16.09 16.49
CA GLY A 87 3.66 16.47 16.06
C GLY A 87 4.69 16.38 17.20
N ASN A 88 4.32 16.86 18.39
CA ASN A 88 5.17 16.77 19.59
C ASN A 88 5.40 15.31 20.04
N ILE A 89 4.35 14.48 20.08
CA ILE A 89 4.46 13.05 20.45
C ILE A 89 5.31 12.29 19.43
N HIS A 90 5.11 12.53 18.13
CA HIS A 90 5.92 11.91 17.08
C HIS A 90 7.39 12.31 17.23
N ALA A 91 7.68 13.58 17.52
CA ALA A 91 9.05 14.04 17.78
C ALA A 91 9.70 13.32 18.97
N GLU A 92 8.96 13.12 20.06
CA GLU A 92 9.43 12.38 21.24
C GLU A 92 9.73 10.92 20.90
N MET A 93 8.82 10.25 20.19
CA MET A 93 8.99 8.86 19.73
C MET A 93 10.19 8.70 18.79
N ILE A 94 10.45 9.68 17.91
CA ILE A 94 11.64 9.68 17.04
C ILE A 94 12.93 9.77 17.85
N LEU A 95 12.97 10.66 18.83
CA LEU A 95 14.14 10.82 19.70
C LEU A 95 14.37 9.59 20.57
N GLU A 96 13.30 8.96 21.07
CA GLU A 96 13.36 7.68 21.79
C GLU A 96 13.89 6.54 20.90
N ALA A 97 13.41 6.45 19.65
CA ALA A 97 13.88 5.46 18.69
C ALA A 97 15.38 5.65 18.39
N LEU A 98 15.81 6.88 18.09
CA LEU A 98 17.21 7.21 17.87
C LEU A 98 18.10 6.89 19.08
N GLN A 99 17.63 7.20 20.29
CA GLN A 99 18.33 6.86 21.52
C GLN A 99 18.46 5.34 21.68
N THR A 100 17.37 4.60 21.45
CA THR A 100 17.33 3.13 21.50
C THR A 100 18.31 2.50 20.52
N TRP A 101 18.44 3.07 19.32
CA TRP A 101 19.37 2.63 18.29
C TRP A 101 20.81 3.11 18.50
N GLY A 102 21.05 4.01 19.48
CA GLY A 102 22.36 4.62 19.72
C GLY A 102 22.83 5.55 18.60
N ILE A 103 21.89 6.16 17.87
CA ILE A 103 22.17 7.01 16.71
C ILE A 103 22.06 8.48 17.10
N ASP A 104 23.11 9.25 16.85
CA ASP A 104 23.06 10.70 17.03
C ASP A 104 22.11 11.32 16.00
N LYS A 105 21.10 12.05 16.49
CA LYS A 105 20.13 12.78 15.67
C LYS A 105 20.78 13.74 14.67
N HIS A 106 22.00 14.21 14.90
CA HIS A 106 22.72 15.08 13.98
C HIS A 106 23.23 14.36 12.72
N LEU A 107 23.26 13.02 12.71
CA LEU A 107 23.58 12.21 11.54
C LEU A 107 22.38 12.03 10.61
N VAL A 108 21.16 12.24 11.11
CA VAL A 108 19.93 12.14 10.32
C VAL A 108 19.78 13.42 9.49
N ASP A 109 19.61 13.24 8.18
CA ASP A 109 19.50 14.34 7.25
C ASP A 109 18.10 14.97 7.29
N VAL A 110 17.08 14.13 7.14
CA VAL A 110 15.68 14.56 7.14
C VAL A 110 14.76 13.52 7.78
N ILE A 111 13.59 13.99 8.21
CA ILE A 111 12.44 13.17 8.61
C ILE A 111 11.36 13.32 7.52
N ALA A 112 10.66 12.24 7.19
CA ALA A 112 9.53 12.19 6.29
C ALA A 112 8.30 11.74 7.07
N SER A 113 7.40 12.67 7.40
CA SER A 113 6.21 12.40 8.18
C SER A 113 4.96 12.34 7.31
N HIS A 114 4.28 11.19 7.28
CA HIS A 114 2.92 11.13 6.78
C HIS A 114 1.94 11.94 7.64
N GLY A 115 2.21 12.01 8.95
CA GLY A 115 1.24 12.43 9.96
C GLY A 115 0.17 11.37 10.23
N GLN A 116 -0.92 11.81 10.83
CA GLN A 116 -2.11 11.00 11.10
C GLN A 116 -3.24 11.47 10.19
N THR A 117 -3.76 10.58 9.34
CA THR A 117 -4.96 10.90 8.56
C THR A 117 -6.15 11.05 9.50
N ILE A 118 -6.85 12.18 9.40
CA ILE A 118 -8.11 12.45 10.10
C ILE A 118 -9.30 12.26 9.17
N PHE A 119 -9.19 12.73 7.93
CA PHE A 119 -10.26 12.58 6.96
C PHE A 119 -9.71 12.46 5.53
N HIS A 120 -10.36 11.62 4.73
CA HIS A 120 -10.08 11.48 3.31
C HIS A 120 -11.41 11.52 2.55
N ALA A 121 -11.53 12.47 1.63
CA ALA A 121 -12.76 12.80 0.91
C ALA A 121 -12.47 12.97 -0.59
N PRO A 122 -12.27 11.88 -1.33
CA PRO A 122 -12.22 11.92 -2.79
C PRO A 122 -13.60 12.19 -3.37
N LYS A 123 -13.65 12.80 -4.56
CA LYS A 123 -14.89 13.19 -5.27
C LYS A 123 -15.84 12.03 -5.46
N SER A 124 -15.29 10.87 -5.80
CA SER A 124 -16.00 9.60 -5.97
C SER A 124 -16.83 9.21 -4.74
N LEU A 125 -16.37 9.56 -3.53
CA LEU A 125 -17.05 9.22 -2.28
C LEU A 125 -17.96 10.33 -1.76
N HIS A 126 -17.53 11.60 -1.83
CA HIS A 126 -18.33 12.69 -1.24
C HIS A 126 -19.44 13.20 -2.17
N GLY A 127 -19.32 13.06 -3.49
CA GLY A 127 -20.37 13.39 -4.47
C GLY A 127 -20.87 14.85 -4.47
N LYS A 128 -20.09 15.78 -3.88
CA LYS A 128 -20.48 17.20 -3.75
C LYS A 128 -19.95 17.98 -4.94
N ALA A 129 -20.87 18.42 -5.81
CA ALA A 129 -20.53 19.27 -6.94
C ALA A 129 -19.79 20.54 -6.48
N GLY A 130 -18.77 20.94 -7.25
CA GLY A 130 -17.96 22.14 -6.97
C GLY A 130 -16.83 21.97 -5.95
N TYR A 131 -16.74 20.83 -5.26
CA TYR A 131 -15.62 20.53 -4.34
C TYR A 131 -14.55 19.65 -5.02
N PRO A 132 -13.24 19.91 -4.78
CA PRO A 132 -12.16 19.05 -5.26
C PRO A 132 -12.01 17.80 -4.39
N ASN A 133 -11.12 16.88 -4.80
CA ASN A 133 -10.62 15.85 -3.88
C ASN A 133 -10.00 16.54 -2.65
N ALA A 134 -10.21 15.99 -1.47
CA ALA A 134 -9.71 16.57 -0.23
C ALA A 134 -9.19 15.50 0.73
N THR A 135 -8.17 15.86 1.51
CA THR A 135 -7.64 15.01 2.58
C THR A 135 -7.02 15.88 3.66
N LEU A 136 -7.05 15.39 4.90
CA LEU A 136 -6.46 16.06 6.05
C LEU A 136 -5.65 15.04 6.84
N GLN A 137 -4.34 15.27 6.84
CA GLN A 137 -3.41 14.70 7.81
C GLN A 137 -3.09 15.79 8.82
N ILE A 138 -3.00 15.41 10.10
CA ILE A 138 -2.52 16.29 11.17
C ILE A 138 -1.29 15.65 11.84
N GLY A 139 -0.54 16.43 12.61
CA GLY A 139 0.80 16.05 13.06
C GLY A 139 1.79 16.98 12.40
N ASP A 140 1.87 18.19 12.94
CA ASP A 140 2.52 19.31 12.28
C ASP A 140 4.02 19.10 12.06
N GLY A 141 4.47 19.35 10.83
CA GLY A 141 5.86 19.18 10.42
C GLY A 141 6.82 20.16 11.11
N ASP A 142 6.38 21.39 11.39
CA ASP A 142 7.22 22.39 12.06
C ASP A 142 7.46 21.99 13.52
N HIS A 143 6.45 21.47 14.21
CA HIS A 143 6.61 20.94 15.57
C HIS A 143 7.62 19.79 15.61
N ILE A 144 7.54 18.85 14.65
CA ILE A 144 8.52 17.75 14.55
C ILE A 144 9.92 18.32 14.28
N ALA A 145 10.05 19.24 13.32
CA ALA A 145 11.34 19.80 12.95
C ALA A 145 12.00 20.56 14.11
N VAL A 146 11.25 21.45 14.76
CA VAL A 146 11.75 22.27 15.88
C VAL A 146 12.15 21.39 17.08
N ARG A 147 11.33 20.39 17.45
CA ARG A 147 11.62 19.52 18.60
C ARG A 147 12.80 18.58 18.36
N THR A 148 12.88 17.98 17.17
CA THR A 148 13.98 17.06 16.84
C THR A 148 15.27 17.81 16.51
N GLY A 149 15.16 18.99 15.89
CA GLY A 149 16.27 19.73 15.29
C GLY A 149 16.66 19.23 13.89
N ILE A 150 15.83 18.37 13.28
CA ILE A 150 16.04 17.76 11.97
C ILE A 150 15.06 18.41 10.98
N ILE A 151 15.45 18.58 9.72
CA ILE A 151 14.54 19.09 8.68
C ILE A 151 13.43 18.05 8.44
N THR A 152 12.17 18.46 8.42
CA THR A 152 11.04 17.54 8.25
C THR A 152 10.30 17.81 6.96
N LEU A 153 10.06 16.77 6.17
CA LEU A 153 9.15 16.76 5.04
C LEU A 153 7.83 16.16 5.51
N ALA A 154 6.71 16.85 5.30
CA ALA A 154 5.37 16.39 5.66
C ALA A 154 4.36 16.66 4.53
N ASP A 155 3.07 16.36 4.73
CA ASP A 155 1.98 16.73 3.82
C ASP A 155 2.09 16.19 2.37
N PHE A 156 2.55 14.95 2.25
CA PHE A 156 2.72 14.27 0.95
C PHE A 156 1.41 14.18 0.16
N ARG A 157 0.28 13.83 0.83
CA ARG A 157 -1.02 13.68 0.18
C ARG A 157 -1.61 15.01 -0.28
N GLN A 158 -1.38 16.09 0.46
CA GLN A 158 -1.84 17.43 0.08
C GLN A 158 -1.09 17.93 -1.16
N LYS A 159 0.21 17.63 -1.29
CA LYS A 159 0.97 17.92 -2.52
C LYS A 159 0.47 17.09 -3.71
N HIS A 160 0.13 15.82 -3.49
CA HIS A 160 -0.48 14.95 -4.49
C HIS A 160 -1.86 15.47 -4.96
N LEU A 161 -2.72 15.92 -4.04
CA LEU A 161 -3.99 16.59 -4.36
C LEU A 161 -3.78 17.87 -5.17
N ALA A 162 -2.80 18.70 -4.78
CA ALA A 162 -2.49 19.94 -5.48
C ALA A 162 -2.02 19.71 -6.93
N ALA A 163 -1.50 18.51 -7.22
CA ALA A 163 -1.12 18.08 -8.56
C ALA A 163 -2.27 17.37 -9.33
N GLY A 164 -3.49 17.33 -8.77
CA GLY A 164 -4.68 16.81 -9.44
C GLY A 164 -5.02 15.35 -9.11
N GLY A 165 -4.27 14.67 -8.24
CA GLY A 165 -4.61 13.32 -7.80
C GLY A 165 -5.67 13.29 -6.70
N GLU A 166 -5.85 12.13 -6.06
CA GLU A 166 -6.81 11.94 -4.95
C GLU A 166 -6.16 12.00 -3.56
N GLY A 167 -4.82 11.93 -3.48
CA GLY A 167 -4.05 11.84 -2.25
C GLY A 167 -3.74 10.40 -1.83
N ALA A 168 -4.17 9.42 -2.62
CA ALA A 168 -3.93 7.99 -2.44
C ALA A 168 -4.15 7.24 -3.77
N PRO A 169 -3.60 6.02 -3.93
CA PRO A 169 -2.56 5.42 -3.10
C PRO A 169 -1.17 6.00 -3.44
N LEU A 170 -0.34 6.27 -2.43
CA LEU A 170 1.04 6.74 -2.66
C LEU A 170 2.03 5.58 -2.88
N ALA A 171 1.62 4.34 -2.58
CA ALA A 171 2.47 3.16 -2.69
C ALA A 171 2.99 2.92 -4.12
N VAL A 172 2.23 3.32 -5.15
CA VAL A 172 2.63 3.17 -6.55
C VAL A 172 3.97 3.85 -6.87
N TYR A 173 4.27 4.98 -6.22
CA TYR A 173 5.53 5.70 -6.40
C TYR A 173 6.70 4.92 -5.80
N GLY A 174 6.56 4.42 -4.57
CA GLY A 174 7.60 3.62 -3.94
C GLY A 174 7.80 2.27 -4.63
N ASP A 175 6.71 1.61 -5.03
CA ASP A 175 6.79 0.36 -5.79
C ASP A 175 7.55 0.58 -7.11
N TYR A 176 7.27 1.67 -7.83
CA TYR A 176 8.01 2.00 -9.05
C TYR A 176 9.49 2.33 -8.77
N LEU A 177 9.79 3.16 -7.77
CA LEU A 177 11.16 3.58 -7.47
C LEU A 177 12.06 2.41 -7.07
N VAL A 178 11.55 1.50 -6.25
CA VAL A 178 12.37 0.45 -5.64
C VAL A 178 12.31 -0.86 -6.41
N PHE A 179 11.16 -1.17 -7.00
CA PHE A 179 10.92 -2.49 -7.58
C PHE A 179 10.91 -2.48 -9.10
N SER A 180 10.99 -1.33 -9.79
CA SER A 180 11.23 -1.35 -11.24
C SER A 180 12.63 -1.85 -11.55
N LYS A 181 12.79 -2.52 -12.69
CA LYS A 181 14.09 -3.01 -13.15
C LYS A 181 14.16 -2.97 -14.66
N ALA A 182 15.24 -2.40 -15.19
CA ALA A 182 15.49 -2.38 -16.62
C ALA A 182 15.48 -3.79 -17.21
N ASP A 183 14.84 -3.95 -18.36
CA ASP A 183 14.71 -5.19 -19.11
C ASP A 183 13.92 -6.32 -18.41
N GLU A 184 13.20 -6.03 -17.32
CA GLU A 184 12.42 -7.01 -16.56
C GLU A 184 11.05 -6.44 -16.15
N ASP A 185 10.00 -6.80 -16.89
CA ASP A 185 8.62 -6.53 -16.46
C ASP A 185 8.34 -7.23 -15.13
N ARG A 186 7.71 -6.52 -14.20
CA ARG A 186 7.38 -7.01 -12.86
C ARG A 186 5.92 -6.83 -12.52
N ILE A 187 5.39 -7.76 -11.74
CA ILE A 187 4.06 -7.69 -11.14
C ILE A 187 4.23 -7.84 -9.63
N MET A 188 3.85 -6.79 -8.90
CA MET A 188 3.72 -6.82 -7.45
C MET A 188 2.32 -7.35 -7.12
N LEU A 189 2.18 -8.66 -6.90
CA LEU A 189 0.89 -9.33 -6.69
C LEU A 189 0.60 -9.48 -5.19
N ASN A 190 -0.39 -8.74 -4.68
CA ASN A 190 -0.87 -8.91 -3.31
C ASN A 190 -2.12 -9.79 -3.29
N ILE A 191 -2.08 -10.89 -2.53
CA ILE A 191 -3.19 -11.83 -2.35
C ILE A 191 -3.75 -11.67 -0.94
N GLY A 192 -4.52 -10.59 -0.72
CA GLY A 192 -5.26 -10.34 0.52
C GLY A 192 -6.68 -10.91 0.47
N GLY A 193 -7.64 -10.25 1.13
CA GLY A 193 -9.06 -10.57 0.95
C GLY A 193 -9.48 -10.39 -0.53
N ILE A 194 -9.12 -9.25 -1.12
CA ILE A 194 -9.13 -9.00 -2.55
C ILE A 194 -7.70 -9.14 -3.07
N ALA A 195 -7.54 -9.78 -4.22
CA ALA A 195 -6.27 -9.83 -4.90
C ALA A 195 -6.11 -8.60 -5.78
N ASN A 196 -4.93 -8.00 -5.77
CA ASN A 196 -4.57 -6.87 -6.62
C ASN A 196 -3.13 -6.97 -7.06
N PHE A 197 -2.78 -6.28 -8.12
CA PHE A 197 -1.38 -6.14 -8.48
C PHE A 197 -1.03 -4.75 -9.00
N THR A 198 0.26 -4.40 -8.87
CA THR A 198 0.89 -3.28 -9.58
C THR A 198 1.81 -3.83 -10.68
N PHE A 199 1.60 -3.40 -11.92
CA PHE A 199 2.50 -3.69 -13.04
C PHE A 199 3.59 -2.63 -13.13
N LEU A 200 4.84 -3.09 -13.22
CA LEU A 200 6.04 -2.26 -13.37
C LEU A 200 6.73 -2.64 -14.68
N PRO A 201 6.83 -1.73 -15.65
CA PRO A 201 7.35 -2.04 -16.97
C PRO A 201 8.89 -2.07 -16.98
N GLY A 202 9.46 -3.05 -17.69
CA GLY A 202 10.91 -3.22 -17.81
C GLY A 202 11.60 -2.17 -18.68
N ASP A 203 10.85 -1.42 -19.49
CA ASP A 203 11.36 -0.26 -20.22
C ASP A 203 11.41 1.02 -19.38
N LEU A 204 11.04 0.92 -18.10
CA LEU A 204 11.02 1.99 -17.10
C LEU A 204 10.09 3.15 -17.44
N ASP A 205 9.14 2.98 -18.38
CA ASP A 205 8.15 4.01 -18.68
C ASP A 205 7.06 4.04 -17.60
N ALA A 206 7.21 4.93 -16.61
CA ALA A 206 6.26 5.09 -15.50
C ALA A 206 4.81 5.34 -15.94
N SER A 207 4.58 5.88 -17.15
CA SER A 207 3.21 6.09 -17.67
C SER A 207 2.45 4.79 -17.94
N LYS A 208 3.16 3.65 -18.04
CA LYS A 208 2.57 2.32 -18.19
C LYS A 208 2.34 1.62 -16.85
N VAL A 209 2.84 2.17 -15.73
CA VAL A 209 2.58 1.61 -14.40
C VAL A 209 1.10 1.66 -14.11
N PHE A 210 0.53 0.59 -13.57
CA PHE A 210 -0.86 0.60 -13.10
C PHE A 210 -1.08 -0.37 -11.98
N SER A 211 -2.04 -0.05 -11.11
CA SER A 211 -2.53 -0.95 -10.07
C SER A 211 -3.98 -1.28 -10.33
N THR A 212 -4.38 -2.52 -10.04
CA THR A 212 -5.76 -2.96 -10.23
C THR A 212 -6.11 -4.10 -9.28
N ASP A 213 -7.36 -4.13 -8.85
CA ASP A 213 -7.96 -5.33 -8.28
C ASP A 213 -8.28 -6.32 -9.39
N VAL A 214 -8.13 -7.62 -9.10
CA VAL A 214 -8.33 -8.70 -10.07
C VAL A 214 -9.42 -9.68 -9.66
N GLY A 215 -10.09 -9.40 -8.54
CA GLY A 215 -11.15 -10.22 -7.96
C GLY A 215 -10.80 -10.70 -6.55
N PRO A 216 -11.51 -11.70 -6.02
CA PRO A 216 -11.25 -12.20 -4.68
C PRO A 216 -9.87 -12.85 -4.60
N GLY A 217 -9.15 -12.55 -3.52
CA GLY A 217 -8.01 -13.33 -3.06
C GLY A 217 -8.52 -14.41 -2.12
N ASN A 218 -8.51 -14.13 -0.82
CA ASN A 218 -8.96 -15.05 0.22
C ASN A 218 -10.40 -14.80 0.71
N THR A 219 -11.01 -13.63 0.43
CA THR A 219 -12.22 -13.19 1.16
C THR A 219 -13.38 -14.18 1.10
N LEU A 220 -13.66 -14.79 -0.06
CA LEU A 220 -14.73 -15.77 -0.20
C LEU A 220 -14.39 -17.09 0.49
N MET A 221 -13.13 -17.54 0.39
CA MET A 221 -12.66 -18.77 1.05
C MET A 221 -12.74 -18.61 2.58
N ASP A 222 -12.30 -17.47 3.10
CA ASP A 222 -12.32 -17.15 4.53
C ASP A 222 -13.76 -17.07 5.06
N GLN A 223 -14.65 -16.37 4.35
CA GLN A 223 -16.07 -16.32 4.70
C GLN A 223 -16.70 -17.72 4.69
N PHE A 224 -16.37 -18.54 3.68
CA PHE A 224 -16.93 -19.89 3.54
C PHE A 224 -16.46 -20.83 4.65
N ILE A 225 -15.17 -20.82 5.00
CA ILE A 225 -14.67 -21.68 6.08
C ILE A 225 -15.22 -21.26 7.44
N GLN A 226 -15.36 -19.95 7.68
CA GLN A 226 -15.95 -19.44 8.94
C GLN A 226 -17.41 -19.87 9.09
N LEU A 227 -18.16 -19.95 7.98
CA LEU A 227 -19.54 -20.45 7.99
C LEU A 227 -19.63 -21.95 8.32
N HIS A 228 -18.70 -22.75 7.79
CA HIS A 228 -18.83 -24.22 7.83
C HIS A 228 -17.92 -24.92 8.85
N LYS A 229 -16.92 -24.25 9.41
CA LYS A 229 -15.97 -24.77 10.41
C LYS A 229 -15.81 -23.76 11.55
N PRO A 230 -16.71 -23.78 12.56
CA PRO A 230 -16.62 -22.89 13.71
C PRO A 230 -15.23 -22.91 14.37
N GLY A 231 -14.68 -21.72 14.63
CA GLY A 231 -13.35 -21.55 15.23
C GLY A 231 -12.19 -21.53 14.23
N LYS A 232 -12.43 -21.74 12.92
CA LYS A 232 -11.45 -21.52 11.86
C LYS A 232 -11.73 -20.19 11.15
N TYR A 233 -10.68 -19.41 10.88
CA TYR A 233 -10.77 -18.10 10.24
C TYR A 233 -10.42 -18.13 8.74
N TYR A 234 -9.58 -19.08 8.32
CA TYR A 234 -9.13 -19.29 6.94
C TYR A 234 -8.78 -20.79 6.72
N ASP A 235 -8.68 -21.22 5.46
CA ASP A 235 -8.29 -22.60 5.09
C ASP A 235 -6.77 -22.79 5.17
N GLU A 236 -6.31 -23.10 6.37
CA GLU A 236 -4.91 -23.38 6.70
C GLU A 236 -4.31 -24.43 5.75
N ASP A 237 -3.21 -24.07 5.08
CA ASP A 237 -2.50 -24.88 4.07
C ASP A 237 -3.38 -25.39 2.91
N ALA A 238 -4.52 -24.75 2.66
CA ALA A 238 -5.54 -25.18 1.71
C ALA A 238 -6.03 -26.62 1.96
N ASN A 239 -6.09 -27.05 3.23
CA ASN A 239 -6.44 -28.41 3.59
C ASN A 239 -7.84 -28.82 3.11
N MET A 240 -8.84 -27.95 3.27
CA MET A 240 -10.19 -28.21 2.77
C MET A 240 -10.24 -28.15 1.24
N ALA A 241 -9.62 -27.13 0.63
CA ALA A 241 -9.63 -26.96 -0.81
C ALA A 241 -8.95 -28.14 -1.55
N LYS A 242 -7.85 -28.68 -1.00
CA LYS A 242 -7.14 -29.84 -1.57
C LYS A 242 -7.91 -31.16 -1.43
N ALA A 243 -8.81 -31.25 -0.46
CA ALA A 243 -9.64 -32.44 -0.26
C ALA A 243 -10.83 -32.49 -1.24
N GLY A 244 -11.14 -31.36 -1.89
CA GLY A 244 -12.24 -31.25 -2.83
C GLY A 244 -11.83 -31.47 -4.29
N VAL A 245 -12.85 -31.58 -5.13
CA VAL A 245 -12.74 -31.60 -6.59
C VAL A 245 -13.33 -30.30 -7.13
N PHE A 246 -12.53 -29.62 -7.96
CA PHE A 246 -12.96 -28.42 -8.67
C PHE A 246 -14.22 -28.69 -9.53
N ASN A 247 -15.20 -27.79 -9.45
CA ASN A 247 -16.42 -27.84 -10.26
C ASN A 247 -16.44 -26.70 -11.31
N GLN A 248 -16.49 -27.09 -12.60
CA GLN A 248 -16.41 -26.16 -13.73
C GLN A 248 -17.67 -25.28 -13.87
N GLU A 249 -18.86 -25.83 -13.60
CA GLU A 249 -20.13 -25.12 -13.73
C GLU A 249 -20.24 -23.98 -12.71
N LEU A 250 -19.84 -24.24 -11.46
CA LEU A 250 -19.78 -23.20 -10.42
C LEU A 250 -18.72 -22.15 -10.76
N LEU A 251 -17.53 -22.52 -11.23
CA LEU A 251 -16.53 -21.54 -11.66
C LEU A 251 -17.06 -20.64 -12.78
N ASN A 252 -17.72 -21.21 -13.79
CA ASN A 252 -18.29 -20.42 -14.88
C ASN A 252 -19.34 -19.43 -14.37
N ALA A 253 -20.20 -19.85 -13.43
CA ALA A 253 -21.18 -18.96 -12.81
C ALA A 253 -20.55 -17.88 -11.93
N LEU A 254 -19.44 -18.18 -11.24
CA LEU A 254 -18.64 -17.18 -10.52
C LEU A 254 -17.95 -16.21 -11.49
N LEU A 255 -17.56 -16.63 -12.69
CA LEU A 255 -16.91 -15.73 -13.65
C LEU A 255 -17.90 -14.89 -14.46
N ASP A 256 -19.19 -15.24 -14.48
CA ASP A 256 -20.25 -14.46 -15.12
C ASP A 256 -20.71 -13.27 -14.27
N GLU A 257 -19.77 -12.41 -13.92
CA GLU A 257 -20.00 -11.15 -13.21
C GLU A 257 -19.48 -9.99 -14.06
N GLU A 258 -20.17 -8.85 -14.03
CA GLU A 258 -19.83 -7.68 -14.84
C GLU A 258 -18.41 -7.18 -14.52
N PHE A 259 -18.00 -7.29 -13.25
CA PHE A 259 -16.64 -6.97 -12.82
C PHE A 259 -15.57 -7.61 -13.72
N PHE A 260 -15.73 -8.86 -14.15
CA PHE A 260 -14.72 -9.54 -14.99
C PHE A 260 -14.76 -9.12 -16.46
N LYS A 261 -15.82 -8.43 -16.90
CA LYS A 261 -16.00 -7.92 -18.27
C LYS A 261 -15.44 -6.50 -18.46
N ILE A 262 -15.26 -5.76 -17.36
CA ILE A 262 -14.69 -4.40 -17.36
C ILE A 262 -13.17 -4.45 -17.62
N ASP A 263 -12.66 -3.50 -18.40
CA ASP A 263 -11.23 -3.30 -18.66
C ASP A 263 -10.44 -2.90 -17.40
N PHE A 264 -9.11 -3.02 -17.46
CA PHE A 264 -8.21 -2.60 -16.40
C PHE A 264 -7.74 -1.15 -16.59
N PRO A 265 -7.45 -0.40 -15.52
CA PRO A 265 -7.54 -0.77 -14.11
C PRO A 265 -8.97 -0.67 -13.56
N LYS A 266 -9.28 -1.49 -12.55
CA LYS A 266 -10.57 -1.52 -11.84
C LYS A 266 -10.40 -1.87 -10.37
N THR A 267 -11.42 -1.57 -9.57
CA THR A 267 -11.40 -1.80 -8.11
C THR A 267 -12.65 -2.56 -7.66
N THR A 268 -12.54 -3.30 -6.56
CA THR A 268 -13.65 -4.06 -5.94
C THR A 268 -13.34 -4.38 -4.48
N GLY A 269 -14.36 -4.79 -3.73
CA GLY A 269 -14.21 -5.24 -2.35
C GLY A 269 -15.12 -6.40 -1.96
N PRO A 270 -15.12 -6.76 -0.66
CA PRO A 270 -16.01 -7.77 -0.08
C PRO A 270 -17.50 -7.44 -0.23
N GLU A 271 -17.86 -6.19 -0.52
CA GLU A 271 -19.23 -5.78 -0.84
C GLU A 271 -19.78 -6.49 -2.09
N LEU A 272 -18.91 -6.86 -3.05
CA LEU A 272 -19.27 -7.68 -4.20
C LEU A 272 -19.02 -9.17 -3.91
N PHE A 273 -17.79 -9.51 -3.52
CA PHE A 273 -17.37 -10.91 -3.35
C PHE A 273 -17.65 -11.41 -1.92
N ASN A 274 -18.89 -11.83 -1.67
CA ASN A 274 -19.34 -12.37 -0.38
C ASN A 274 -20.19 -13.64 -0.52
N LEU A 275 -20.61 -14.22 0.61
CA LEU A 275 -21.42 -15.45 0.61
C LEU A 275 -22.73 -15.35 -0.17
N SER A 276 -23.36 -14.18 -0.26
CA SER A 276 -24.57 -14.00 -1.08
C SER A 276 -24.25 -14.12 -2.57
N TYR A 277 -23.08 -13.62 -2.99
CA TYR A 277 -22.57 -13.79 -4.35
C TYR A 277 -22.32 -15.28 -4.67
N LEU A 278 -21.66 -16.03 -3.77
CA LEU A 278 -21.47 -17.47 -3.92
C LEU A 278 -22.81 -18.22 -4.02
N GLU A 279 -23.77 -17.92 -3.15
CA GLU A 279 -25.08 -18.58 -3.16
C GLU A 279 -25.84 -18.34 -4.47
N LYS A 280 -25.77 -17.12 -5.03
CA LYS A 280 -26.34 -16.79 -6.35
C LYS A 280 -25.68 -17.60 -7.46
N ALA A 281 -24.35 -17.69 -7.45
CA ALA A 281 -23.61 -18.50 -8.42
C ALA A 281 -24.02 -19.98 -8.32
N GLN A 282 -24.09 -20.55 -7.11
CA GLN A 282 -24.51 -21.93 -6.90
C GLN A 282 -25.94 -22.22 -7.36
N LYS A 283 -26.86 -21.27 -7.17
CA LYS A 283 -28.23 -21.35 -7.70
C LYS A 283 -28.24 -21.36 -9.23
N ALA A 284 -27.47 -20.46 -9.86
CA ALA A 284 -27.40 -20.35 -11.31
C ALA A 284 -26.78 -21.60 -11.97
N SER A 285 -25.79 -22.23 -11.33
CA SER A 285 -25.13 -23.45 -11.83
C SER A 285 -25.75 -24.76 -11.34
N ASN A 286 -26.80 -24.73 -10.51
CA ASN A 286 -27.38 -25.91 -9.85
C ASN A 286 -26.38 -26.72 -9.00
N THR A 287 -25.50 -26.03 -8.27
CA THR A 287 -24.40 -26.63 -7.48
C THR A 287 -24.54 -26.44 -5.97
N LEU A 288 -25.76 -26.19 -5.49
CA LEU A 288 -26.08 -26.08 -4.05
C LEU A 288 -25.78 -27.35 -3.25
N ASN A 289 -25.71 -28.51 -3.91
CA ASN A 289 -25.48 -29.81 -3.28
C ASN A 289 -24.00 -30.25 -3.30
N LEU A 290 -23.08 -29.40 -3.76
CA LEU A 290 -21.65 -29.70 -3.71
C LEU A 290 -21.19 -29.87 -2.25
N SER A 291 -20.17 -30.71 -2.06
CA SER A 291 -19.52 -30.79 -0.75
C SER A 291 -18.82 -29.47 -0.42
N ASN A 292 -18.58 -29.21 0.87
CA ASN A 292 -17.88 -27.99 1.29
C ASN A 292 -16.45 -27.97 0.72
N GLU A 293 -15.82 -29.14 0.65
CA GLU A 293 -14.51 -29.35 0.06
C GLU A 293 -14.51 -28.97 -1.43
N ASP A 294 -15.50 -29.41 -2.22
CA ASP A 294 -15.60 -29.07 -3.65
C ASP A 294 -15.87 -27.58 -3.89
N VAL A 295 -16.70 -26.95 -3.04
CA VAL A 295 -16.94 -25.51 -3.09
C VAL A 295 -15.63 -24.76 -2.78
N MET A 296 -14.92 -25.15 -1.72
CA MET A 296 -13.63 -24.52 -1.36
C MET A 296 -12.58 -24.70 -2.45
N ALA A 297 -12.48 -25.90 -3.04
CA ALA A 297 -11.61 -26.17 -4.19
C ALA A 297 -11.94 -25.23 -5.34
N THR A 298 -13.23 -25.06 -5.65
CA THR A 298 -13.70 -24.19 -6.73
C THR A 298 -13.43 -22.71 -6.46
N LEU A 299 -13.62 -22.24 -5.22
CA LEU A 299 -13.28 -20.87 -4.81
C LEU A 299 -11.78 -20.59 -4.94
N CYS A 300 -10.93 -21.55 -4.60
CA CYS A 300 -9.48 -21.41 -4.79
C CYS A 300 -9.11 -21.30 -6.28
N HIS A 301 -9.75 -22.10 -7.15
CA HIS A 301 -9.59 -21.99 -8.60
C HIS A 301 -10.12 -20.67 -9.15
N PHE A 302 -11.22 -20.16 -8.61
CA PHE A 302 -11.79 -18.87 -8.99
C PHE A 302 -10.83 -17.71 -8.72
N SER A 303 -10.21 -17.65 -7.53
CA SER A 303 -9.17 -16.66 -7.22
C SER A 303 -7.96 -16.80 -8.16
N ALA A 304 -7.49 -18.03 -8.41
CA ALA A 304 -6.39 -18.28 -9.34
C ALA A 304 -6.71 -17.82 -10.78
N PHE A 305 -7.94 -18.08 -11.24
CA PHE A 305 -8.40 -17.69 -12.58
C PHE A 305 -8.47 -16.17 -12.71
N GLY A 306 -9.08 -15.46 -11.74
CA GLY A 306 -9.17 -14.01 -11.74
C GLY A 306 -7.79 -13.34 -11.87
N ILE A 307 -6.83 -13.78 -11.04
CA ILE A 307 -5.44 -13.30 -11.07
C ILE A 307 -4.78 -13.59 -12.42
N THR A 308 -4.82 -14.83 -12.88
CA THR A 308 -4.08 -15.24 -14.09
C THR A 308 -4.65 -14.65 -15.37
N ASN A 309 -5.98 -14.50 -15.46
CA ASN A 309 -6.64 -13.84 -16.56
C ASN A 309 -6.26 -12.35 -16.61
N ALA A 310 -6.28 -11.66 -15.47
CA ALA A 310 -5.87 -10.27 -15.39
C ALA A 310 -4.44 -10.05 -15.90
N ILE A 311 -3.49 -10.85 -15.41
CA ILE A 311 -2.08 -10.81 -15.83
C ILE A 311 -1.95 -11.00 -17.35
N LYS A 312 -2.63 -12.01 -17.91
CA LYS A 312 -2.59 -12.32 -19.36
C LYS A 312 -3.19 -11.22 -20.22
N CYS A 313 -4.25 -10.57 -19.76
CA CYS A 313 -4.91 -9.49 -20.50
C CYS A 313 -4.10 -8.20 -20.49
N THR A 314 -3.41 -7.90 -19.39
CA THR A 314 -2.72 -6.61 -19.23
C THR A 314 -1.27 -6.63 -19.68
N VAL A 315 -0.55 -7.74 -19.51
CA VAL A 315 0.87 -7.81 -19.86
C VAL A 315 1.03 -8.39 -21.27
N LYS A 316 1.19 -7.49 -22.24
CA LYS A 316 1.34 -7.82 -23.67
C LYS A 316 2.81 -8.01 -24.11
N SER A 317 3.74 -8.05 -23.17
CA SER A 317 5.17 -8.19 -23.42
C SER A 317 5.51 -9.54 -24.03
N SER A 318 6.58 -9.61 -24.83
CA SER A 318 7.07 -10.86 -25.43
C SER A 318 7.62 -11.84 -24.39
N ALA A 319 8.03 -11.34 -23.22
CA ALA A 319 8.47 -12.13 -22.08
C ALA A 319 7.43 -12.06 -20.96
N MET A 320 7.23 -13.16 -20.22
CA MET A 320 6.35 -13.13 -19.06
C MET A 320 7.01 -12.36 -17.91
N PRO A 321 6.25 -11.57 -17.14
CA PRO A 321 6.80 -10.76 -16.06
C PRO A 321 7.29 -11.64 -14.90
N LYS A 322 8.22 -11.10 -14.10
CA LYS A 322 8.52 -11.61 -12.77
C LYS A 322 7.39 -11.23 -11.81
N ILE A 323 6.78 -12.20 -11.16
CA ILE A 323 5.67 -12.02 -10.23
C ILE A 323 6.22 -12.13 -8.81
N LEU A 324 6.12 -11.02 -8.06
CA LEU A 324 6.52 -10.91 -6.66
C LEU A 324 5.26 -10.93 -5.81
N MET A 325 5.03 -12.03 -5.09
CA MET A 325 3.83 -12.26 -4.30
C MET A 325 3.97 -11.69 -2.88
N SER A 326 2.88 -11.11 -2.37
CA SER A 326 2.69 -10.69 -0.98
C SER A 326 1.28 -11.04 -0.49
N GLY A 327 1.01 -10.81 0.81
CA GLY A 327 -0.30 -11.02 1.42
C GLY A 327 -0.59 -12.48 1.77
N GLY A 328 -1.58 -12.73 2.64
CA GLY A 328 -1.80 -14.06 3.23
C GLY A 328 -2.00 -15.20 2.23
N GLY A 329 -2.55 -14.93 1.05
CA GLY A 329 -2.80 -15.94 0.02
C GLY A 329 -1.53 -16.52 -0.62
N MET A 330 -0.36 -15.87 -0.47
CA MET A 330 0.92 -16.46 -0.89
C MET A 330 1.28 -17.73 -0.08
N HIS A 331 0.69 -17.89 1.11
CA HIS A 331 0.84 -19.07 1.96
C HIS A 331 -0.16 -20.18 1.62
N ASN A 332 -1.10 -19.95 0.70
CA ASN A 332 -2.01 -20.99 0.23
C ASN A 332 -1.32 -21.83 -0.86
N PRO A 333 -0.87 -23.07 -0.56
CA PRO A 333 -0.08 -23.86 -1.49
C PRO A 333 -0.86 -24.31 -2.73
N LEU A 334 -2.18 -24.52 -2.62
CA LEU A 334 -3.02 -24.88 -3.77
C LEU A 334 -3.11 -23.69 -4.72
N LEU A 335 -3.45 -22.50 -4.22
CA LEU A 335 -3.53 -21.27 -5.00
C LEU A 335 -2.23 -20.98 -5.74
N VAL A 336 -1.10 -20.99 -5.04
CA VAL A 336 0.22 -20.77 -5.66
C VAL A 336 0.53 -21.81 -6.74
N SER A 337 0.16 -23.08 -6.52
CA SER A 337 0.36 -24.13 -7.53
C SER A 337 -0.47 -23.87 -8.80
N LEU A 338 -1.72 -23.42 -8.65
CA LEU A 338 -2.60 -23.09 -9.76
C LEU A 338 -2.09 -21.88 -10.55
N LEU A 339 -1.59 -20.84 -9.86
CA LEU A 339 -0.97 -19.68 -10.52
C LEU A 339 0.25 -20.09 -11.35
N LYS A 340 1.14 -20.92 -10.80
CA LYS A 340 2.33 -21.43 -11.50
C LYS A 340 1.97 -22.30 -12.71
N GLN A 341 0.96 -23.15 -12.58
CA GLN A 341 0.47 -23.96 -13.70
C GLN A 341 -0.14 -23.10 -14.82
N ALA A 342 -0.89 -22.06 -14.47
CA ALA A 342 -1.54 -21.18 -15.44
C ALA A 342 -0.57 -20.20 -16.14
N LEU A 343 0.59 -19.94 -15.54
CA LEU A 343 1.64 -19.03 -16.02
C LEU A 343 3.02 -19.72 -15.99
N PRO A 344 3.22 -20.82 -16.73
CA PRO A 344 4.40 -21.68 -16.59
C PRO A 344 5.72 -21.03 -17.03
N LYS A 345 5.65 -19.89 -17.75
CA LYS A 345 6.81 -19.11 -18.18
C LYS A 345 7.13 -17.92 -17.26
N ALA A 346 6.26 -17.61 -16.30
CA ALA A 346 6.49 -16.53 -15.35
C ALA A 346 7.44 -17.00 -14.24
N ASN A 347 8.30 -16.11 -13.77
CA ASN A 347 9.12 -16.36 -12.58
C ASN A 347 8.35 -15.90 -11.35
N PHE A 348 8.20 -16.76 -10.34
CA PHE A 348 7.47 -16.46 -9.12
C PHE A 348 8.44 -16.36 -7.94
N SER A 349 8.37 -15.23 -7.27
CA SER A 349 9.13 -14.91 -6.06
C SER A 349 8.20 -14.32 -5.02
N THR A 350 8.70 -14.12 -3.81
CA THR A 350 7.99 -13.34 -2.78
C THR A 350 8.64 -11.96 -2.66
N THR A 351 7.94 -11.02 -2.03
CA THR A 351 8.53 -9.72 -1.69
C THR A 351 9.69 -9.81 -0.70
N ASP A 352 9.92 -10.96 -0.06
CA ASP A 352 11.06 -11.17 0.84
C ASP A 352 12.41 -11.06 0.12
N GLU A 353 12.46 -11.40 -1.17
CA GLU A 353 13.66 -11.22 -2.00
C GLU A 353 14.06 -9.74 -2.13
N LEU A 354 13.12 -8.82 -1.89
CA LEU A 354 13.35 -7.38 -1.94
C LEU A 354 13.94 -6.86 -0.62
N GLN A 355 14.05 -7.70 0.41
CA GLN A 355 14.66 -7.40 1.71
C GLN A 355 14.05 -6.19 2.43
N ILE A 356 12.80 -5.86 2.13
CA ILE A 356 12.04 -4.82 2.83
C ILE A 356 11.10 -5.51 3.81
N ASN A 357 11.29 -5.22 5.10
CA ASN A 357 10.38 -5.65 6.15
C ASN A 357 8.95 -5.18 5.80
N PRO A 358 7.94 -6.07 5.68
CA PRO A 358 6.57 -5.70 5.37
C PRO A 358 5.98 -4.64 6.31
N ASP A 359 6.29 -4.72 7.61
CA ASP A 359 5.81 -3.77 8.62
C ASP A 359 6.47 -2.39 8.44
N ALA A 360 7.68 -2.36 7.88
CA ALA A 360 8.39 -1.11 7.59
C ALA A 360 8.01 -0.50 6.23
N LYS A 361 7.33 -1.23 5.35
CA LYS A 361 7.16 -0.86 3.93
C LYS A 361 6.57 0.55 3.76
N GLU A 362 5.54 0.89 4.52
CA GLU A 362 4.89 2.21 4.40
C GLU A 362 5.77 3.33 4.96
N ALA A 363 6.47 3.11 6.07
CA ALA A 363 7.42 4.08 6.60
C ALA A 363 8.60 4.30 5.62
N VAL A 364 9.13 3.23 5.04
CA VAL A 364 10.16 3.27 3.98
C VAL A 364 9.67 4.05 2.76
N LEU A 365 8.41 3.88 2.35
CA LEU A 365 7.80 4.67 1.28
C LEU A 365 7.91 6.18 1.55
N PHE A 366 7.62 6.64 2.76
CA PHE A 366 7.75 8.08 3.06
C PHE A 366 9.21 8.55 3.03
N ALA A 367 10.16 7.72 3.48
CA ALA A 367 11.58 8.03 3.33
C ALA A 367 11.99 8.19 1.86
N LEU A 368 11.50 7.30 0.98
CA LEU A 368 11.72 7.36 -0.47
C LEU A 368 11.10 8.61 -1.10
N LEU A 369 9.86 8.94 -0.76
CA LEU A 369 9.21 10.16 -1.26
C LEU A 369 9.96 11.41 -0.83
N ALA A 370 10.53 11.44 0.38
CA ALA A 370 11.40 12.54 0.80
C ALA A 370 12.72 12.57 0.03
N ASN A 371 13.33 11.41 -0.26
CA ASN A 371 14.51 11.34 -1.12
C ASN A 371 14.24 11.94 -2.51
N GLU A 372 13.12 11.58 -3.14
CA GLU A 372 12.73 12.12 -4.45
C GLU A 372 12.43 13.61 -4.41
N THR A 373 11.89 14.13 -3.31
CA THR A 373 11.67 15.57 -3.16
C THR A 373 12.97 16.36 -2.99
N LEU A 374 14.00 15.75 -2.41
CA LEU A 374 15.29 16.39 -2.21
C LEU A 374 16.18 16.29 -3.44
N ALA A 375 16.14 15.18 -4.16
CA ALA A 375 17.16 14.82 -5.14
C ALA A 375 16.62 14.36 -6.49
N GLY A 376 15.37 13.93 -6.53
CA GLY A 376 14.72 13.42 -7.72
C GLY A 376 14.15 14.53 -8.59
N ASN A 377 13.82 14.14 -9.82
CA ASN A 377 12.93 14.91 -10.68
C ASN A 377 11.54 14.26 -10.65
N PRO A 378 10.46 15.01 -10.92
CA PRO A 378 9.14 14.42 -11.07
C PRO A 378 9.17 13.30 -12.11
N ILE A 379 8.79 12.09 -11.69
CA ILE A 379 8.64 10.94 -12.59
C ILE A 379 7.37 11.12 -13.39
N ASN A 380 7.45 10.91 -14.70
CA ASN A 380 6.32 11.05 -15.61
C ASN A 380 5.43 9.80 -15.60
N PHE A 381 4.40 9.79 -14.76
CA PHE A 381 3.35 8.76 -14.72
C PHE A 381 2.26 8.96 -15.80
N GLY A 382 2.49 9.87 -16.76
CA GLY A 382 1.53 10.22 -17.80
C GLY A 382 0.36 11.06 -17.26
N ASP A 383 -0.69 11.17 -18.09
CA ASP A 383 -1.91 11.95 -17.78
C ASP A 383 -2.99 11.11 -17.07
N ARG A 384 -2.59 10.03 -16.38
CA ARG A 384 -3.56 9.16 -15.72
C ARG A 384 -4.21 9.87 -14.54
N GLU A 385 -5.54 9.80 -14.51
CA GLU A 385 -6.34 10.25 -13.38
C GLU A 385 -5.93 9.51 -12.09
N GLY A 386 -5.64 10.27 -11.03
CA GLY A 386 -5.32 9.73 -9.71
C GLY A 386 -3.83 9.51 -9.41
N VAL A 387 -2.92 9.50 -10.40
CA VAL A 387 -1.46 9.32 -10.17
C VAL A 387 -0.67 10.43 -10.87
N PRO A 388 -0.65 11.66 -10.33
CA PRO A 388 0.01 12.80 -10.96
C PRO A 388 1.54 12.68 -10.92
N SER A 389 2.19 13.26 -11.92
CA SER A 389 3.66 13.37 -12.01
C SER A 389 4.19 14.48 -11.09
N VAL A 390 4.52 14.18 -9.83
CA VAL A 390 4.87 15.20 -8.82
C VAL A 390 5.85 14.71 -7.76
N CYS A 391 6.83 15.55 -7.37
CA CYS A 391 7.58 15.37 -6.12
C CYS A 391 6.77 15.91 -4.93
N MET A 392 6.67 15.12 -3.87
CA MET A 392 5.67 15.31 -2.81
C MET A 392 6.20 15.94 -1.53
N GLY A 393 5.29 16.52 -0.75
CA GLY A 393 5.57 17.03 0.58
C GLY A 393 5.94 18.52 0.65
N LYS A 394 6.04 19.00 1.88
CA LYS A 394 6.36 20.38 2.29
C LYS A 394 7.51 20.32 3.27
N ILE A 395 8.42 21.29 3.20
CA ILE A 395 9.64 21.31 4.01
C ILE A 395 9.44 22.25 5.21
N SER A 396 9.62 21.68 6.39
CA SER A 396 9.65 22.34 7.69
C SER A 396 11.09 22.46 8.18
N LEU A 397 11.52 23.69 8.46
CA LEU A 397 12.88 24.00 8.91
C LEU A 397 12.93 24.10 10.44
N PRO A 398 13.97 23.57 11.11
CA PRO A 398 13.99 23.46 12.57
C PRO A 398 14.24 24.77 13.35
N LYS A 399 14.52 25.89 12.68
CA LYS A 399 14.87 27.21 13.27
C LYS A 399 14.50 28.33 12.32
#